data_AF-A0A871RFS8-F1
#
_entry.id   AF-A0A871RFS8-F1
#
_cell.length_a   1.000
_cell.length_b   1.000
_cell.length_c   1.000
_cell.angle_alpha   90.00
_cell.angle_beta   90.00
_cell.angle_gamma   90.00
#
_symmetry.space_group_name_H-M   'P 1'
#
loop_
_entity.id
_entity.type
_entity.pdbx_description
1 polymer ?
#
loop_
_entity_poly.entity_id
_entity_poly.type
_entity_poly.pdbx_seq_one_letter_code
_entity_poly.pdbx_strand_id
1 'polypeptide(L)'
;MESPGGYQLVGRTVPLWDKLSLGVHTGKFNEGNPWMLTPFDQVSFYPVTEKELDKICDDWEHGFFDVQMTSSVFDHTKYLQWVQEHTDSIETFKKSQSGEKMEEFSKLIKVANSDLKKSSVDVEKPMENWPDDAEMVYSEYSGRFWKPLVKEGDVVEKGQGLVVIEAMKTEMVVNATKAGKVLKVLHKNGDIVEAGDLVVVLQ
;
A
#
# COMPACT_ATOMS: atom_id res chain seq x y z
N MET A 1 -8.13 3.91 7.71
CA MET A 1 -8.59 2.68 7.03
C MET A 1 -7.46 2.22 6.16
N GLU A 2 -6.89 1.04 6.44
CA GLU A 2 -5.98 0.41 5.50
C GLU A 2 -6.83 -0.25 4.42
N SER A 3 -6.67 0.16 3.17
CA SER A 3 -7.52 -0.30 2.07
C SER A 3 -6.71 -0.44 0.78
N PRO A 4 -7.10 -1.36 -0.13
CA PRO A 4 -6.56 -1.39 -1.48
C PRO A 4 -6.73 -0.04 -2.17
N GLY A 5 -5.73 0.38 -2.95
CA GLY A 5 -5.75 1.62 -3.70
C GLY A 5 -5.30 1.42 -5.15
N GLY A 6 -5.86 2.22 -6.06
CA GLY A 6 -5.46 2.26 -7.47
C GLY A 6 -5.00 3.64 -7.95
N TYR A 7 -5.07 4.65 -7.08
CA TYR A 7 -4.59 6.00 -7.37
C TYR A 7 -3.07 6.07 -7.19
N GLN A 8 -2.44 7.02 -7.92
CA GLN A 8 -1.03 7.32 -7.75
C GLN A 8 -0.79 7.93 -6.37
N LEU A 9 0.24 7.44 -5.67
CA LEU A 9 0.60 7.95 -4.35
C LEU A 9 1.31 9.30 -4.49
N VAL A 10 0.78 10.33 -3.84
CA VAL A 10 1.31 11.71 -3.88
C VAL A 10 1.68 12.28 -2.51
N GLY A 11 1.25 11.64 -1.41
CA GLY A 11 1.47 12.10 -0.05
C GLY A 11 0.51 11.44 0.94
N ARG A 12 0.49 11.92 2.19
CA ARG A 12 -0.40 11.45 3.27
C ARG A 12 -0.95 12.65 4.05
N THR A 13 -2.15 12.49 4.61
CA THR A 13 -2.79 13.45 5.54
C THR A 13 -3.35 12.70 6.75
N VAL A 14 -3.96 13.41 7.70
CA VAL A 14 -4.81 12.78 8.73
C VAL A 14 -5.98 12.04 8.07
N PRO A 15 -6.51 10.98 8.72
CA PRO A 15 -7.69 10.29 8.23
C PRO A 15 -8.92 11.21 8.20
N LEU A 16 -9.80 10.99 7.22
CA LEU A 16 -11.08 11.72 7.06
C LEU A 16 -12.27 10.99 7.69
N TRP A 17 -11.96 10.00 8.54
CA TRP A 17 -12.93 9.16 9.22
C TRP A 17 -12.56 9.08 10.70
N ASP A 18 -13.23 9.87 11.53
CA ASP A 18 -13.11 9.86 12.98
C ASP A 18 -14.03 8.79 13.56
N LYS A 19 -13.53 7.56 13.65
CA LYS A 19 -14.31 6.36 14.03
C LYS A 19 -15.09 6.52 15.35
N LEU A 20 -14.52 7.25 16.31
CA LEU A 20 -15.06 7.39 17.66
C LEU A 20 -15.65 8.79 17.89
N SER A 21 -15.67 9.65 16.87
CA SER A 21 -16.13 11.03 16.95
C SER A 21 -15.48 11.82 18.10
N LEU A 22 -14.19 11.58 18.36
CA LEU A 22 -13.45 12.20 19.47
C LEU A 22 -13.02 13.64 19.14
N GLY A 23 -12.84 13.96 17.86
CA GLY A 23 -12.40 15.26 17.41
C GLY A 23 -13.43 16.35 17.73
N VAL A 24 -12.95 17.48 18.21
CA VAL A 24 -13.80 18.68 18.43
C VAL A 24 -14.51 19.10 17.13
N HIS A 25 -13.85 18.93 15.99
CA HIS A 25 -14.40 19.19 14.66
C HIS A 25 -15.61 18.30 14.35
N THR A 26 -15.61 17.02 14.75
CA THR A 26 -16.71 16.07 14.49
C THR A 26 -17.99 16.42 15.24
N GLY A 27 -17.87 16.97 16.46
CA GLY A 27 -19.03 17.48 17.19
C GLY A 27 -19.57 18.81 16.65
N LYS A 28 -18.68 19.69 16.17
CA LYS A 28 -19.04 21.00 15.61
C LYS A 28 -19.60 20.91 14.19
N PHE A 29 -19.07 19.99 13.39
CA PHE A 29 -19.36 19.83 11.98
C PHE A 29 -19.80 18.39 11.73
N ASN A 30 -20.88 18.20 10.97
CA ASN A 30 -21.42 16.88 10.60
C ASN A 30 -22.14 16.09 11.72
N GLU A 31 -22.74 16.79 12.68
CA GLU A 31 -23.68 16.23 13.67
C GLU A 31 -23.13 15.06 14.51
N GLY A 32 -21.80 15.01 14.72
CA GLY A 32 -21.16 13.92 15.47
C GLY A 32 -20.96 12.62 14.67
N ASN A 33 -21.25 12.61 13.37
CA ASN A 33 -21.02 11.43 12.53
C ASN A 33 -19.54 11.24 12.19
N PRO A 34 -19.06 9.99 12.03
CA PRO A 34 -17.64 9.70 11.89
C PRO A 34 -17.01 10.09 10.55
N TRP A 35 -17.78 10.24 9.47
CA TRP A 35 -17.24 10.75 8.20
C TRP A 35 -17.04 12.27 8.30
N MET A 36 -15.91 12.81 7.86
CA MET A 36 -15.67 14.26 8.00
C MET A 36 -16.12 15.07 6.78
N LEU A 37 -16.33 14.41 5.64
CA LEU A 37 -16.67 15.06 4.38
C LEU A 37 -18.04 14.63 3.88
N THR A 38 -18.70 15.57 3.21
CA THR A 38 -19.94 15.37 2.46
C THR A 38 -19.73 15.79 1.00
N PRO A 39 -20.58 15.34 0.06
CA PRO A 39 -20.53 15.83 -1.30
C PRO A 39 -20.58 17.37 -1.33
N PHE A 40 -19.79 17.98 -2.23
CA PHE A 40 -19.58 19.43 -2.40
C PHE A 40 -18.63 20.12 -1.41
N ASP A 41 -18.16 19.42 -0.38
CA ASP A 41 -17.10 19.96 0.47
C ASP A 41 -15.78 20.14 -0.31
N GLN A 42 -15.00 21.12 0.10
CA GLN A 42 -13.72 21.46 -0.52
C GLN A 42 -12.57 21.12 0.43
N VAL A 43 -11.57 20.43 -0.09
CA VAL A 43 -10.34 20.08 0.64
C VAL A 43 -9.19 20.90 0.09
N SER A 44 -8.43 21.53 0.98
CA SER A 44 -7.20 22.25 0.65
C SER A 44 -6.05 21.70 1.48
N PHE A 45 -4.88 21.55 0.86
CA PHE A 45 -3.67 21.05 1.52
C PHE A 45 -2.74 22.21 1.86
N TYR A 46 -2.04 22.08 2.99
CA TYR A 46 -0.93 22.93 3.37
C TYR A 46 0.30 22.07 3.67
N PRO A 47 1.52 22.53 3.37
CA PRO A 47 2.71 21.72 3.51
C PRO A 47 3.11 21.56 4.98
N VAL A 48 3.48 20.33 5.35
CA VAL A 48 4.11 19.97 6.62
C VAL A 48 5.21 18.93 6.36
N THR A 49 6.15 18.80 7.27
CA THR A 49 7.14 17.73 7.25
C THR A 49 6.52 16.39 7.69
N GLU A 50 7.17 15.28 7.37
CA GLU A 50 6.73 13.94 7.79
C GLU A 50 6.64 13.83 9.33
N LYS A 51 7.63 14.35 10.06
CA LYS A 51 7.65 14.35 11.53
C LYS A 51 6.51 15.17 12.14
N GLU A 52 6.19 16.30 11.52
CA GLU A 52 5.05 17.11 11.94
C GLU A 52 3.73 16.38 11.65
N LEU A 53 3.62 15.73 10.50
CA LEU A 53 2.45 14.93 10.14
C LEU A 53 2.26 13.75 11.11
N ASP A 54 3.33 13.04 11.50
CA ASP A 54 3.25 11.95 12.48
C ASP A 54 2.68 12.43 13.81
N LYS A 55 3.18 13.58 14.30
CA LYS A 55 2.65 14.21 15.50
C LYS A 55 1.19 14.62 15.34
N ILE A 56 0.84 15.23 14.22
CA ILE A 56 -0.54 15.64 13.92
C ILE A 56 -1.48 14.42 13.87
N CYS A 57 -1.03 13.30 13.31
CA CYS A 57 -1.79 12.04 13.28
C CYS A 57 -2.01 11.48 14.70
N ASP A 58 -0.98 11.46 15.54
CA ASP A 58 -1.08 11.03 16.94
C ASP A 58 -2.04 11.93 17.74
N ASP A 59 -1.90 13.25 17.59
CA ASP A 59 -2.81 14.23 18.21
C ASP A 59 -4.26 14.04 17.69
N TRP A 60 -4.44 13.72 16.40
CA TRP A 60 -5.76 13.47 15.79
C TRP A 60 -6.42 12.20 16.33
N GLU A 61 -5.67 11.10 16.49
CA GLU A 61 -6.18 9.83 17.03
C GLU A 61 -6.71 9.96 18.47
N HIS A 62 -6.12 10.88 19.24
CA HIS A 62 -6.52 11.18 20.61
C HIS A 62 -7.48 12.38 20.74
N GLY A 63 -7.93 12.96 19.62
CA GLY A 63 -8.87 14.08 19.60
C GLY A 63 -8.28 15.44 19.98
N PHE A 64 -6.95 15.57 20.04
CA PHE A 64 -6.24 16.81 20.37
C PHE A 64 -5.90 17.68 19.17
N PHE A 65 -6.08 17.18 17.95
CA PHE A 65 -5.93 17.97 16.72
C PHE A 65 -7.28 18.50 16.22
N ASP A 66 -7.42 19.83 16.16
CA ASP A 66 -8.60 20.50 15.61
C ASP A 66 -8.41 20.76 14.10
N VAL A 67 -9.22 20.08 13.29
CA VAL A 67 -9.19 20.22 11.83
C VAL A 67 -9.85 21.54 11.45
N GLN A 68 -9.16 22.35 10.65
CA GLN A 68 -9.70 23.63 10.20
C GLN A 68 -10.85 23.41 9.22
N MET A 69 -12.07 23.57 9.72
CA MET A 69 -13.31 23.52 8.93
C MET A 69 -14.01 24.87 9.01
N THR A 70 -14.48 25.37 7.87
CA THR A 70 -15.20 26.65 7.78
C THR A 70 -16.49 26.44 6.99
N SER A 71 -17.62 26.81 7.59
CA SER A 71 -18.91 26.80 6.89
C SER A 71 -18.92 27.90 5.83
N SER A 72 -19.24 27.52 4.59
CA SER A 72 -19.32 28.44 3.46
C SER A 72 -20.39 27.97 2.48
N VAL A 73 -20.59 28.72 1.39
CA VAL A 73 -21.55 28.38 0.32
C VAL A 73 -20.81 28.32 -1.00
N PHE A 74 -20.84 27.15 -1.64
CA PHE A 74 -20.46 27.03 -3.04
C PHE A 74 -21.57 27.59 -3.92
N ASP A 75 -21.24 28.62 -4.71
CA ASP A 75 -22.15 29.27 -5.64
C ASP A 75 -21.71 28.96 -7.08
N HIS A 76 -22.50 28.14 -7.77
CA HIS A 76 -22.19 27.71 -9.12
C HIS A 76 -22.19 28.89 -10.13
N THR A 77 -22.98 29.94 -9.89
CA THR A 77 -22.98 31.14 -10.75
C THR A 77 -21.64 31.88 -10.63
N LYS A 78 -21.13 32.05 -9.41
CA LYS A 78 -19.80 32.64 -9.20
C LYS A 78 -18.68 31.77 -9.77
N TYR A 79 -18.80 30.45 -9.65
CA TYR A 79 -17.84 29.54 -10.26
C TYR A 79 -17.80 29.68 -11.79
N LEU A 80 -18.96 29.74 -12.46
CA LEU A 80 -19.02 29.94 -13.92
C LEU A 80 -18.45 31.30 -14.35
N GLN A 81 -18.69 32.36 -13.58
CA GLN A 81 -18.06 33.66 -13.81
C GLN A 81 -16.54 33.57 -13.70
N TRP A 82 -16.02 32.93 -12.66
CA TRP A 82 -14.58 32.70 -12.51
C TRP A 82 -13.99 31.89 -13.68
N VAL A 83 -14.70 30.85 -14.14
CA VAL A 83 -14.27 30.07 -15.33
C VAL A 83 -14.23 30.95 -16.57
N GLN A 84 -15.24 31.81 -16.78
CA GLN A 84 -15.27 32.73 -17.92
C GLN A 84 -14.08 33.70 -17.90
N GLU A 85 -13.78 34.29 -16.73
CA GLU A 85 -12.64 35.19 -16.53
C GLU A 85 -11.28 34.53 -16.81
N HIS A 86 -11.18 33.21 -16.65
CA HIS A 86 -9.93 32.45 -16.81
C HIS A 86 -9.93 31.52 -18.05
N THR A 87 -10.88 31.71 -18.98
CA THR A 87 -11.09 30.81 -20.13
C THR A 87 -9.82 30.59 -20.94
N ASP A 88 -9.10 31.66 -21.27
CA ASP A 88 -7.90 31.59 -22.11
C ASP A 88 -6.80 30.72 -21.48
N SER A 89 -6.60 30.85 -20.17
CA SER A 89 -5.62 30.05 -19.41
C SER A 89 -6.03 28.57 -19.38
N ILE A 90 -7.31 28.30 -19.09
CA ILE A 90 -7.87 26.95 -19.03
C ILE A 90 -7.77 26.25 -20.38
N GLU A 91 -8.13 26.93 -21.47
CA GLU A 91 -8.05 26.38 -22.82
C GLU A 91 -6.61 26.11 -23.27
N THR A 92 -5.70 27.04 -22.98
CA THR A 92 -4.27 26.88 -23.31
C THR A 92 -3.70 25.65 -22.63
N PHE A 93 -3.99 25.49 -21.33
CA PHE A 93 -3.56 24.31 -20.60
C PHE A 93 -4.15 23.02 -21.17
N LYS A 94 -5.47 22.97 -21.42
CA LYS A 94 -6.14 21.80 -22.01
C LYS A 94 -5.56 21.39 -23.36
N LYS A 95 -5.30 22.35 -24.25
CA LYS A 95 -4.69 22.09 -25.57
C LYS A 95 -3.28 21.51 -25.46
N SER A 96 -2.55 21.81 -24.38
CA SER A 96 -1.19 21.32 -24.15
C SER A 96 -1.08 19.93 -23.50
N GLN A 97 -2.19 19.34 -23.04
CA GLN A 97 -2.16 18.04 -22.34
C GLN A 97 -2.07 16.82 -23.27
N SER A 98 -2.52 16.96 -24.52
CA SER A 98 -2.50 15.86 -25.51
C SER A 98 -1.21 15.84 -26.32
N GLY A 99 -0.73 14.65 -26.67
CA GLY A 99 0.40 14.48 -27.58
C GLY A 99 0.95 13.06 -27.60
N GLU A 100 1.88 12.80 -28.51
CA GLU A 100 2.50 11.49 -28.75
C GLU A 100 3.09 10.86 -27.48
N LYS A 101 3.62 11.68 -26.56
CA LYS A 101 4.18 11.24 -25.27
C LYS A 101 3.13 10.57 -24.36
N MET A 102 1.89 11.06 -24.37
CA MET A 102 0.79 10.47 -23.57
C MET A 102 0.33 9.13 -24.18
N GLU A 103 0.36 9.03 -25.51
CA GLU A 103 0.04 7.79 -26.23
C GLU A 103 1.11 6.71 -25.99
N GLU A 104 2.38 7.09 -26.00
CA GLU A 104 3.49 6.20 -25.67
C GLU A 104 3.37 5.70 -24.22
N PHE A 105 3.12 6.60 -23.26
CA PHE A 105 2.89 6.22 -21.87
C PHE A 105 1.70 5.24 -21.73
N SER A 106 0.62 5.49 -22.47
CA SER A 106 -0.55 4.60 -22.50
C SER A 106 -0.23 3.21 -23.08
N LYS A 107 0.66 3.12 -24.08
CA LYS A 107 1.15 1.84 -24.62
C LYS A 107 1.99 1.10 -23.59
N LEU A 108 2.91 1.79 -22.91
CA LEU A 108 3.76 1.21 -21.86
C LEU A 108 2.93 0.64 -20.69
N ILE A 109 1.90 1.37 -20.23
CA ILE A 109 0.98 0.88 -19.19
C ILE A 109 0.30 -0.43 -19.62
N LYS A 110 -0.15 -0.52 -20.88
CA LYS A 110 -0.80 -1.73 -21.41
C LYS A 110 0.16 -2.93 -21.43
N VAL A 111 1.42 -2.71 -21.83
CA VAL A 111 2.46 -3.75 -21.86
C VAL A 111 2.76 -4.23 -20.45
N ALA A 112 3.02 -3.34 -19.50
CA ALA A 112 3.32 -3.68 -18.11
C ALA A 112 2.19 -4.51 -17.47
N ASN A 113 0.93 -4.13 -17.70
CA ASN A 113 -0.23 -4.90 -17.24
C ASN A 113 -0.33 -6.29 -17.87
N SER A 114 0.18 -6.47 -19.10
CA SER A 114 0.21 -7.78 -19.76
C SER A 114 1.33 -8.67 -19.24
N ASP A 115 2.48 -8.10 -18.89
CA ASP A 115 3.62 -8.85 -18.34
C ASP A 115 3.35 -9.33 -16.91
N LEU A 116 2.70 -8.49 -16.09
CA LEU A 116 2.22 -8.87 -14.75
C LEU A 116 1.28 -10.08 -14.79
N LYS A 117 0.53 -10.27 -15.88
CA LYS A 117 -0.34 -11.45 -16.06
C LYS A 117 0.41 -12.70 -16.51
N LYS A 118 1.61 -12.56 -17.09
CA LYS A 118 2.41 -13.67 -17.62
C LYS A 118 3.43 -14.20 -16.61
N SER A 119 3.84 -13.41 -15.63
CA SER A 119 4.84 -13.80 -14.61
C SER A 119 4.38 -14.87 -13.62
N SER A 120 3.25 -15.55 -13.87
CA SER A 120 2.68 -16.61 -13.04
C SER A 120 3.09 -18.01 -13.52
N VAL A 121 4.34 -18.20 -13.97
CA VAL A 121 4.82 -19.51 -14.47
C VAL A 121 5.58 -20.23 -13.37
N ASP A 122 5.21 -21.50 -13.16
CA ASP A 122 5.83 -22.42 -12.22
C ASP A 122 7.33 -22.55 -12.43
N VAL A 123 8.11 -22.41 -11.36
CA VAL A 123 9.53 -22.75 -11.35
C VAL A 123 9.65 -24.26 -11.14
N GLU A 124 10.26 -24.97 -12.10
CA GLU A 124 10.62 -26.38 -11.90
C GLU A 124 11.53 -26.51 -10.66
N LYS A 125 11.07 -27.28 -9.68
CA LYS A 125 11.81 -27.52 -8.43
C LYS A 125 12.93 -28.53 -8.69
N PRO A 126 14.22 -28.14 -8.58
CA PRO A 126 15.29 -29.12 -8.60
C PRO A 126 15.17 -30.00 -7.35
N MET A 127 15.14 -31.32 -7.56
CA MET A 127 15.25 -32.29 -6.48
C MET A 127 16.71 -32.34 -6.03
N GLU A 128 17.04 -31.51 -5.05
CA GLU A 128 18.36 -31.43 -4.43
C GLU A 128 18.38 -32.33 -3.19
N ASN A 129 19.44 -33.14 -3.01
CA ASN A 129 19.57 -34.00 -1.84
C ASN A 129 20.01 -33.16 -0.63
N TRP A 130 19.20 -33.13 0.41
CA TRP A 130 19.50 -32.46 1.68
C TRP A 130 20.18 -33.42 2.67
N PRO A 131 20.97 -32.90 3.63
CA PRO A 131 21.48 -33.71 4.75
C PRO A 131 20.37 -34.43 5.51
N ASP A 132 20.66 -35.61 6.07
CA ASP A 132 19.66 -36.43 6.80
C ASP A 132 19.12 -35.74 8.06
N ASP A 133 19.89 -34.80 8.65
CA ASP A 133 19.52 -34.01 9.81
C ASP A 133 18.85 -32.67 9.47
N ALA A 134 18.67 -32.38 8.16
CA ALA A 134 18.02 -31.18 7.70
C ALA A 134 16.52 -31.20 8.02
N GLU A 135 16.00 -30.03 8.39
CA GLU A 135 14.58 -29.81 8.55
C GLU A 135 14.04 -28.96 7.39
N MET A 136 13.00 -29.47 6.76
CA MET A 136 12.32 -28.85 5.65
C MET A 136 11.15 -28.02 6.16
N VAL A 137 11.19 -26.70 5.92
CA VAL A 137 10.12 -25.78 6.27
C VAL A 137 9.27 -25.52 5.05
N TYR A 138 7.99 -25.86 5.13
CA TYR A 138 7.04 -25.74 4.03
C TYR A 138 6.11 -24.53 4.20
N SER A 139 5.63 -23.96 3.10
CA SER A 139 4.59 -22.93 3.13
C SER A 139 3.23 -23.54 3.45
N GLU A 140 2.47 -22.91 4.34
CA GLU A 140 1.06 -23.25 4.58
C GLU A 140 0.11 -22.55 3.59
N TYR A 141 0.61 -21.56 2.84
CA TYR A 141 -0.19 -20.68 1.99
C TYR A 141 0.25 -20.76 0.53
N SER A 142 -0.72 -20.74 -0.38
CA SER A 142 -0.46 -20.42 -1.79
C SER A 142 -0.42 -18.91 -1.99
N GLY A 143 0.63 -18.39 -2.62
CA GLY A 143 0.84 -16.96 -2.80
C GLY A 143 2.10 -16.63 -3.58
N ARG A 144 2.56 -15.39 -3.45
CA ARG A 144 3.77 -14.90 -4.11
C ARG A 144 4.87 -14.70 -3.08
N PHE A 145 6.04 -15.28 -3.30
CA PHE A 145 7.20 -15.04 -2.45
C PHE A 145 7.57 -13.55 -2.52
N TRP A 146 7.58 -12.89 -1.36
CA TRP A 146 7.92 -11.47 -1.29
C TRP A 146 9.39 -11.29 -0.96
N LYS A 147 9.80 -11.66 0.26
CA LYS A 147 11.16 -11.40 0.74
C LYS A 147 11.60 -12.42 1.78
N PRO A 148 12.90 -12.74 1.83
CA PRO A 148 13.47 -13.44 2.97
C PRO A 148 13.62 -12.50 4.17
N LEU A 149 13.46 -13.04 5.38
CA LEU A 149 13.79 -12.38 6.65
C LEU A 149 15.15 -12.83 7.19
N VAL A 150 15.70 -13.91 6.64
CA VAL A 150 16.99 -14.52 7.00
C VAL A 150 17.84 -14.76 5.77
N LYS A 151 19.13 -14.99 5.97
CA LYS A 151 20.09 -15.37 4.91
C LYS A 151 20.63 -16.76 5.17
N GLU A 152 21.13 -17.38 4.11
CA GLU A 152 21.89 -18.63 4.22
C GLU A 152 23.07 -18.45 5.17
N GLY A 153 23.20 -19.38 6.12
CA GLY A 153 24.19 -19.35 7.17
C GLY A 153 23.74 -18.73 8.50
N ASP A 154 22.60 -18.04 8.54
CA ASP A 154 22.07 -17.44 9.77
C ASP A 154 21.63 -18.52 10.76
N VAL A 155 21.79 -18.26 12.06
CA VAL A 155 21.24 -19.10 13.12
C VAL A 155 19.90 -18.51 13.55
N VAL A 156 18.87 -19.35 13.60
CA VAL A 156 17.49 -18.97 13.91
C VAL A 156 16.98 -19.71 15.12
N GLU A 157 16.07 -19.09 15.86
CA GLU A 157 15.36 -19.71 16.97
C GLU A 157 14.02 -20.30 16.51
N LYS A 158 13.47 -21.24 17.27
CA LYS A 158 12.12 -21.74 17.04
C LYS A 158 11.11 -20.59 17.10
N GLY A 159 10.25 -20.50 16.09
CA GLY A 159 9.23 -19.46 15.95
C GLY A 159 9.75 -18.17 15.29
N GLN A 160 11.05 -18.06 14.99
CA GLN A 160 11.58 -16.91 14.26
C GLN A 160 11.09 -16.92 12.82
N GLY A 161 10.69 -15.75 12.31
CA GLY A 161 10.27 -15.59 10.92
C GLY A 161 11.42 -15.82 9.94
N LEU A 162 11.17 -16.61 8.90
CA LEU A 162 12.16 -17.00 7.91
C LEU A 162 11.94 -16.27 6.57
N VAL A 163 10.71 -16.29 6.08
CA VAL A 163 10.32 -15.69 4.79
C VAL A 163 8.94 -15.09 4.87
N VAL A 164 8.65 -14.14 3.98
CA VAL A 164 7.32 -13.53 3.82
C VAL A 164 6.74 -13.91 2.46
N ILE A 165 5.51 -14.42 2.49
CA ILE A 165 4.70 -14.72 1.31
C ILE A 165 3.52 -13.75 1.30
N GLU A 166 3.31 -13.08 0.17
CA GLU A 166 2.09 -12.32 -0.07
C GLU A 166 0.98 -13.29 -0.48
N ALA A 167 0.01 -13.51 0.42
CA ALA A 167 -1.15 -14.35 0.17
C ALA A 167 -2.40 -13.65 0.68
N MET A 168 -3.51 -13.76 -0.06
CA MET A 168 -4.80 -13.17 0.34
C MET A 168 -4.70 -11.67 0.72
N LYS A 169 -3.87 -10.90 -0.02
CA LYS A 169 -3.61 -9.46 0.21
C LYS A 169 -3.00 -9.14 1.58
N THR A 170 -2.33 -10.11 2.20
CA THR A 170 -1.73 -9.99 3.53
C THR A 170 -0.31 -10.56 3.49
N GLU A 171 0.54 -10.06 4.39
CA GLU A 171 1.87 -10.61 4.64
C GLU A 171 1.77 -11.88 5.51
N MET A 172 2.15 -13.03 4.96
CA MET A 172 2.22 -14.29 5.68
C MET A 172 3.67 -14.64 6.00
N VAL A 173 4.00 -14.65 7.29
CA VAL A 173 5.35 -15.03 7.75
C VAL A 173 5.40 -16.53 7.98
N VAL A 174 6.30 -17.21 7.26
CA VAL A 174 6.63 -18.62 7.54
C VAL A 174 7.71 -18.67 8.60
N ASN A 175 7.45 -19.37 9.70
CA ASN A 175 8.31 -19.39 10.88
C ASN A 175 9.13 -20.69 10.98
N ALA A 176 10.27 -20.61 11.66
CA ALA A 176 11.11 -21.76 11.95
C ALA A 176 10.42 -22.73 12.93
N THR A 177 10.36 -24.01 12.58
CA THR A 177 9.76 -25.08 13.41
C THR A 177 10.68 -25.52 14.55
N LYS A 178 12.01 -25.44 14.34
CA LYS A 178 13.05 -25.67 15.36
C LYS A 178 14.15 -24.61 15.24
N ALA A 179 15.01 -24.52 16.25
CA ALA A 179 16.22 -23.69 16.18
C ALA A 179 17.30 -24.39 15.35
N GLY A 180 18.01 -23.66 14.50
CA GLY A 180 19.01 -24.25 13.61
C GLY A 180 19.69 -23.22 12.74
N LYS A 181 20.51 -23.68 11.81
CA LYS A 181 21.19 -22.84 10.83
C LYS A 181 20.47 -22.90 9.48
N VAL A 182 20.23 -21.76 8.85
CA VAL A 182 19.61 -21.67 7.53
C VAL A 182 20.58 -22.24 6.49
N LEU A 183 20.22 -23.35 5.86
CA LEU A 183 20.99 -23.93 4.76
C LEU A 183 20.67 -23.25 3.44
N LYS A 184 19.38 -23.08 3.13
CA LYS A 184 18.93 -22.51 1.85
C LYS A 184 17.56 -21.86 1.95
N VAL A 185 17.37 -20.79 1.18
CA VAL A 185 16.05 -20.21 0.88
C VAL A 185 15.74 -20.49 -0.59
N LEU A 186 14.64 -21.21 -0.87
CA LEU A 186 14.43 -21.80 -2.20
C LEU A 186 13.81 -20.87 -3.23
N HIS A 187 13.21 -19.76 -2.80
CA HIS A 187 12.45 -18.86 -3.66
C HIS A 187 13.05 -17.46 -3.68
N LYS A 188 12.80 -16.74 -4.76
CA LYS A 188 13.18 -15.34 -4.98
C LYS A 188 11.93 -14.47 -5.04
N ASN A 189 12.13 -13.16 -4.85
CA ASN A 189 11.05 -12.20 -4.94
C ASN A 189 10.30 -12.34 -6.28
N GLY A 190 9.02 -12.63 -6.19
CA GLY A 190 8.12 -12.74 -7.31
C GLY A 190 7.69 -14.16 -7.67
N ASP A 191 8.37 -15.19 -7.15
CA ASP A 191 8.07 -16.59 -7.42
C ASP A 191 6.69 -16.99 -6.87
N ILE A 192 6.00 -17.89 -7.56
CA ILE A 192 4.76 -18.49 -7.06
C ILE A 192 5.11 -19.61 -6.09
N VAL A 193 4.51 -19.58 -4.91
CA VAL A 193 4.64 -20.59 -3.87
C VAL A 193 3.28 -21.23 -3.69
N GLU A 194 3.19 -22.56 -3.80
CA GLU A 194 1.97 -23.29 -3.45
C GLU A 194 1.99 -23.77 -1.99
N ALA A 195 0.81 -24.00 -1.42
CA ALA A 195 0.72 -24.64 -0.12
C ALA A 195 1.36 -26.04 -0.16
N GLY A 196 2.25 -26.31 0.79
CA GLY A 196 3.07 -27.53 0.85
C GLY A 196 4.42 -27.40 0.14
N ASP A 197 4.74 -26.25 -0.45
CA ASP A 197 6.05 -26.03 -1.08
C ASP A 197 7.15 -25.83 -0.06
N LEU A 198 8.30 -26.46 -0.29
CA LEU A 198 9.50 -26.24 0.50
C LEU A 198 10.00 -24.82 0.26
N VAL A 199 10.13 -24.03 1.32
CA VAL A 199 10.56 -22.63 1.25
C VAL A 199 11.94 -22.39 1.86
N VAL A 200 12.26 -23.08 2.95
CA VAL A 200 13.54 -22.97 3.66
C VAL A 200 13.99 -24.34 4.15
N VAL A 201 15.30 -24.56 4.13
CA VAL A 201 15.94 -25.73 4.74
C VAL A 201 16.78 -25.27 5.92
N LEU A 202 16.59 -25.89 7.08
CA LEU A 202 17.36 -25.66 8.30
C LEU A 202 18.23 -26.87 8.62
N GLN A 203 19.32 -26.67 9.38
CA GLN A 203 20.12 -27.72 10.00
C GLN A 203 20.25 -27.47 11.50
#